data_AF-A0A8S3AVS6-F1
#
_entry.id   AF-A0A8S3AVS6-F1
#
_cell.length_a   1.000
_cell.length_b   1.000
_cell.length_c   1.000
_cell.angle_alpha   90.00
_cell.angle_beta   90.00
_cell.angle_gamma   90.00
#
_symmetry.space_group_name_H-M   'P 1'
#
loop_
_entity.id
_entity.type
_entity.pdbx_description
1 polymer ?
#
loop_
_entity_poly.entity_id
_entity_poly.type
_entity_poly.pdbx_seq_one_letter_code
_entity_poly.pdbx_strand_id
1 'polypeptide(L)' 'MLNVFLNVYDDLNGVLNSVHMDYLSNVDKELLEEICGFLETFDEAINQLSEEERPTIYKVLPIRQALLNHCQVTHENSS' A
#
# COMPACT_ATOMS: atom_id res chain seq x y z
N MET A 1 0.03 9.46 0.90
CA MET A 1 -1.12 9.98 1.69
C MET A 1 -1.62 8.93 2.67
N LEU A 2 -1.86 7.68 2.24
CA LEU A 2 -2.27 6.59 3.14
C LEU A 2 -1.27 6.32 4.27
N ASN A 3 0.05 6.24 3.97
CA ASN A 3 1.09 6.14 5.00
C ASN A 3 1.06 7.28 6.04
N VAL A 4 0.67 8.50 5.63
CA VAL A 4 0.53 9.62 6.57
C VAL A 4 -0.65 9.37 7.50
N PHE A 5 -1.80 8.96 6.95
CA PHE A 5 -2.97 8.58 7.73
C PHE A 5 -2.67 7.43 8.69
N LEU A 6 -1.95 6.41 8.26
CA LEU A 6 -1.53 5.28 9.09
C LEU A 6 -0.66 5.75 10.27
N ASN A 7 0.32 6.62 10.01
CA ASN A 7 1.22 7.13 11.04
C ASN A 7 0.53 7.96 12.12
N VAL A 8 -0.58 8.63 11.79
CA VAL A 8 -1.38 9.41 12.75
C VAL A 8 -2.69 8.72 13.13
N TYR A 9 -2.86 7.44 12.78
CA TYR A 9 -4.13 6.73 12.92
C TYR A 9 -4.58 6.68 14.37
N ASP A 10 -3.70 6.32 15.30
CA ASP A 10 -4.06 6.16 16.71
C ASP A 10 -4.50 7.50 17.35
N ASP A 11 -3.80 8.59 17.01
CA ASP A 11 -4.14 9.95 17.45
C ASP A 11 -5.48 10.41 16.86
N LEU A 12 -5.69 10.18 15.55
CA LEU A 12 -6.94 10.51 14.86
C LEU A 12 -8.10 9.69 15.41
N ASN A 13 -7.93 8.40 15.62
CA ASN A 13 -8.97 7.51 16.13
C ASN A 13 -9.40 7.93 17.53
N GLY A 14 -8.46 8.34 18.39
CA GLY A 14 -8.76 8.93 19.70
C GLY A 14 -9.65 10.17 19.60
N VAL A 15 -9.32 11.09 18.70
CA VAL A 15 -10.11 12.31 18.46
C VAL A 15 -11.48 11.98 17.87
N LEU A 16 -11.55 11.10 16.87
CA LEU A 16 -12.79 10.74 16.17
C LEU A 16 -13.79 10.04 17.10
N ASN A 17 -13.32 9.15 17.97
CA ASN A 17 -14.13 8.53 19.01
C ASN A 17 -14.67 9.57 20.01
N SER A 18 -13.86 10.59 20.35
CA SER A 18 -14.28 11.67 21.26
C SER A 18 -15.33 12.62 20.66
N VAL A 19 -15.39 12.74 19.33
CA VAL A 19 -16.32 13.63 18.61
C VAL A 19 -17.52 12.86 18.02
N HIS A 20 -17.61 11.54 18.22
CA HIS A 20 -18.67 10.66 17.70
C HIS A 20 -18.84 10.75 16.17
N MET A 21 -17.72 10.79 15.45
CA MET A 21 -17.71 10.78 13.98
C MET A 21 -17.73 9.35 13.44
N ASP A 22 -18.89 8.68 13.59
CA ASP A 22 -19.09 7.26 13.26
C ASP A 22 -18.90 6.91 11.76
N TYR A 23 -18.79 7.90 10.86
CA TYR A 23 -18.51 7.61 9.46
C TYR A 23 -17.02 7.29 9.20
N LEU A 24 -16.12 7.70 10.10
CA LEU A 24 -14.68 7.41 10.02
C LEU A 24 -14.25 6.20 10.85
N SER A 25 -15.12 5.68 11.72
CA SER A 25 -14.86 4.47 12.52
C SER A 25 -14.89 3.17 11.70
N ASN A 26 -15.24 3.24 10.41
CA ASN A 26 -15.21 2.11 9.48
C ASN A 26 -13.82 1.85 8.88
N VAL A 27 -12.81 2.66 9.19
CA VAL A 27 -11.45 2.45 8.70
C VAL A 27 -10.75 1.46 9.62
N ASP A 28 -10.55 0.24 9.14
CA ASP A 28 -9.75 -0.78 9.82
C ASP A 28 -8.25 -0.46 9.66
N LYS A 29 -7.53 -0.38 10.79
CA LYS A 29 -6.09 -0.11 10.80
C LYS A 29 -5.29 -1.23 10.15
N GLU A 30 -5.65 -2.49 10.41
CA GLU A 30 -4.94 -3.66 9.90
C GLU A 30 -5.06 -3.70 8.37
N LEU A 31 -6.27 -3.47 7.85
CA LEU A 31 -6.49 -3.33 6.40
C LEU A 31 -5.71 -2.16 5.81
N LEU A 32 -5.61 -1.03 6.51
CA LEU A 32 -4.83 0.12 6.07
C LEU A 32 -3.32 -0.22 6.01
N GLU A 33 -2.80 -0.94 7.00
CA GLU A 33 -1.42 -1.43 7.03
C GLU A 33 -1.15 -2.37 5.86
N GLU A 34 -2.06 -3.32 5.60
CA GLU A 34 -1.98 -4.24 4.46
C GLU A 34 -1.97 -3.49 3.12
N ILE A 35 -2.87 -2.52 2.94
CA ILE A 35 -2.92 -1.70 1.71
C ILE A 35 -1.63 -0.91 1.54
N CYS A 36 -1.13 -0.27 2.61
CA CYS A 36 0.11 0.49 2.56
C CYS A 36 1.28 -0.41 2.17
N GLY A 37 1.45 -1.56 2.83
CA GLY A 37 2.51 -2.52 2.50
C GLY A 37 2.39 -3.09 1.09
N PHE A 38 1.16 -3.37 0.62
CA PHE A 38 0.91 -3.80 -0.75
C PHE A 38 1.39 -2.76 -1.78
N LEU A 39 1.15 -1.47 -1.52
CA LEU A 39 1.51 -0.38 -2.43
C LEU A 39 3.01 -0.07 -2.47
N GLU A 40 3.79 -0.39 -1.43
CA GLU A 40 5.23 -0.11 -1.38
C GLU A 40 6.00 -0.71 -2.56
N THR A 41 5.61 -1.91 -3.01
CA THR A 41 6.26 -2.58 -4.15
C THR A 41 6.05 -1.80 -5.46
N PHE A 42 4.92 -1.09 -5.60
CA PHE A 42 4.66 -0.23 -6.77
C PHE A 42 5.46 1.06 -6.70
N ASP A 43 5.60 1.66 -5.51
CA ASP A 43 6.46 2.83 -5.33
C ASP A 43 7.92 2.50 -5.65
N GLU A 44 8.41 1.32 -5.25
CA GLU A 44 9.76 0.87 -5.61
C GLU A 44 9.91 0.68 -7.13
N ALA A 45 8.92 0.06 -7.79
CA ALA A 45 8.91 -0.11 -9.24
C ALA A 45 8.97 1.25 -9.97
N ILE A 46 8.21 2.24 -9.51
CA ILE A 46 8.24 3.61 -10.06
C ILE A 46 9.62 4.22 -9.87
N ASN A 47 10.21 4.12 -8.68
CA ASN A 47 11.54 4.66 -8.39
C ASN A 47 12.63 4.04 -9.29
N GLN A 48 12.58 2.71 -9.49
CA GLN A 48 13.56 2.02 -10.33
C GLN A 48 13.45 2.37 -11.82
N LEU A 49 12.26 2.72 -12.30
CA LEU A 49 11.99 3.10 -13.70
C LEU A 49 12.21 4.59 -13.97
N SER A 50 12.07 5.43 -12.93
CA SER A 50 12.29 6.88 -12.98
C SER A 50 13.77 7.29 -12.86
N GLU A 51 14.69 6.32 -12.74
CA GLU A 51 16.12 6.60 -12.61
C GLU A 51 16.66 7.31 -13.87
N GLU A 52 17.03 8.59 -13.73
CA GLU A 52 17.44 9.44 -14.86
C GLU A 52 18.86 9.15 -15.36
N GLU A 53 19.72 8.60 -14.49
CA GLU A 53 21.16 8.42 -14.77
C GLU A 53 21.47 7.21 -15.66
N ARG A 54 20.50 6.29 -15.86
CA ARG A 54 20.72 5.04 -16.62
C ARG A 54 19.49 4.68 -17.44
N PRO A 55 19.64 4.12 -18.65
CA PRO A 55 18.51 3.61 -19.41
C PRO A 55 17.73 2.57 -18.59
N THR A 56 16.43 2.76 -18.36
CA THR A 56 15.62 1.84 -17.52
C THR A 56 14.78 0.84 -18.32
N ILE A 57 14.80 0.91 -19.65
CA ILE A 57 13.96 0.08 -20.53
C ILE A 57 14.14 -1.44 -20.30
N TYR A 58 15.36 -1.88 -19.97
CA TYR A 58 15.64 -3.29 -19.69
C TYR A 58 14.99 -3.80 -18.39
N LYS A 59 14.60 -2.90 -17.49
CA LYS A 59 13.93 -3.23 -16.22
C LYS A 59 12.43 -3.41 -16.37
N VAL A 60 11.82 -2.91 -17.45
CA VAL A 60 10.36 -2.90 -17.64
C VAL A 60 9.74 -4.30 -17.59
N LEU A 61 10.32 -5.27 -18.32
CA LEU A 61 9.78 -6.64 -18.33
C LEU A 61 9.96 -7.36 -16.98
N PRO A 62 11.14 -7.33 -16.32
CA PRO A 62 11.30 -7.86 -14.97
C PRO A 62 10.34 -7.24 -13.95
N ILE A 63 10.22 -5.91 -13.93
CA ILE A 63 9.35 -5.19 -13.00
C ILE A 63 7.88 -5.56 -13.24
N ARG A 64 7.43 -5.63 -14.50
CA ARG A 64 6.09 -6.09 -14.83
C ARG A 64 5.82 -7.48 -14.28
N GLN A 65 6.75 -8.42 -14.44
CA GLN A 65 6.57 -9.79 -13.92
C GLN A 65 6.51 -9.80 -12.38
N ALA A 66 7.35 -9.01 -11.71
CA ALA A 66 7.34 -8.88 -10.26
C ALA A 66 5.99 -8.34 -9.75
N LEU A 67 5.46 -7.28 -10.36
CA LEU A 67 4.14 -6.72 -10.00
C LEU A 67 3.00 -7.71 -10.29
N LEU A 68 3.06 -8.46 -11.39
CA LEU A 68 2.08 -9.51 -11.66
C LEU A 68 2.10 -10.61 -10.62
N ASN A 69 3.28 -11.02 -10.16
CA ASN A 69 3.41 -12.02 -9.09
C ASN A 69 2.88 -11.47 -7.76
N HIS A 70 3.15 -10.21 -7.45
CA HIS A 70 2.67 -9.54 -6.25
C HIS A 70 1.13 -9.42 -6.20
N CYS A 71 0.50 -9.25 -7.36
CA CYS A 71 -0.96 -9.22 -7.49
C CYS A 71 -1.62 -10.60 -7.54
N GLN A 72 -0.86 -11.71 -7.50
CA GLN A 72 -1.49 -13.03 -7.53
C GLN A 72 -2.27 -13.26 -6.24
N VAL A 73 -3.58 -13.47 -6.39
CA VAL A 73 -4.42 -13.94 -5.29
C VAL A 73 -3.99 -15.37 -4.99
N THR A 74 -3.25 -15.55 -3.91
CA THR A 74 -3.00 -16.86 -3.33
C THR A 74 -4.34 -17.35 -2.77
N HIS A 75 -5.01 -18.22 -3.50
CA HIS A 75 -6.13 -18.99 -2.96
C HIS A 75 -5.58 -19.99 -1.94
N GLU A 76 -5.20 -19.53 -0.76
CA GLU A 76 -4.92 -20.42 0.36
C GLU A 76 -6.25 -20.89 0.94
N ASN A 77 -6.60 -22.14 0.58
CA ASN A 77 -7.46 -23.07 1.30
C ASN A 77 -8.86 -22.58 1.72
N SER A 78 -9.79 -22.55 0.76
CA SER A 78 -11.15 -23.01 1.03
C SER A 78 -11.15 -24.54 1.05
N SER A 79 -10.82 -25.14 2.21
CA SER A 79 -10.96 -26.56 2.50
C SER A 79 -11.52 -26.76 3.90
#